data_AF-Q533Y0-F1
#
_entry.id   AF-Q533Y0-F1
#
_cell.length_a   1.000
_cell.length_b   1.000
_cell.length_c   1.000
_cell.angle_alpha   90.00
_cell.angle_beta   90.00
_cell.angle_gamma   90.00
#
_symmetry.space_group_name_H-M   'P 1'
#
loop_
_entity.id
_entity.type
_entity.pdbx_description
1 polymer ?
#
loop_
_entity_poly.entity_id
_entity_poly.type
_entity_poly.pdbx_seq_one_letter_code
_entity_poly.pdbx_strand_id
1 'polypeptide(L)'
;IFFSPVSISAALTMLSLGTCHSTQTQIINSLGFNLTDTPVAEIQQGFRHLICSLNFPKKELELQVGNTLFIGKQMKPLAQFLDDVKSLYETEVFSTDFSNVSAAQKEINSHVEKQTKGKVVGLI
;
A
#
# COMPACT_ATOMS: atom_id res chain seq x y z
N ILE A 1 -3.76 11.38 19.66
CA ILE A 1 -3.13 10.94 18.39
C ILE A 1 -3.65 9.54 18.08
N PHE A 2 -4.17 9.28 16.88
CA PHE A 2 -4.73 7.98 16.48
C PHE A 2 -4.26 7.63 15.06
N PHE A 3 -3.58 6.50 14.90
CA PHE A 3 -3.13 5.97 13.62
C PHE A 3 -2.79 4.48 13.75
N SER A 4 -2.61 3.80 12.61
CA SER A 4 -2.15 2.41 12.55
C SER A 4 -0.69 2.36 12.13
N PRO A 5 0.27 2.06 13.03
CA PRO A 5 1.66 1.84 12.65
C PRO A 5 1.80 0.76 11.58
N VAL A 6 1.06 -0.35 11.74
CA VAL A 6 1.10 -1.50 10.82
C VAL A 6 0.70 -1.10 9.40
N SER A 7 -0.38 -0.33 9.23
CA SER A 7 -0.84 0.06 7.89
C SER A 7 0.17 0.98 7.20
N ILE A 8 0.74 1.94 7.94
CA ILE A 8 1.78 2.85 7.42
C ILE A 8 3.03 2.07 7.02
N SER A 9 3.50 1.17 7.88
CA SER A 9 4.66 0.34 7.58
C SER A 9 4.41 -0.55 6.37
N ALA A 10 3.24 -1.18 6.26
CA ALA A 10 2.89 -2.01 5.11
C ALA A 10 2.90 -1.21 3.80
N ALA A 11 2.33 0.00 3.79
CA ALA A 11 2.35 0.87 2.60
C ALA A 11 3.77 1.28 2.20
N LEU A 12 4.63 1.59 3.16
CA LEU A 12 6.02 1.96 2.91
C LEU A 12 6.86 0.76 2.45
N THR A 13 6.70 -0.41 3.08
CA THR A 13 7.35 -1.65 2.64
C THR A 13 6.92 -2.02 1.23
N MET A 14 5.63 -1.92 0.90
CA MET A 14 5.13 -2.11 -0.46
C MET A 14 5.77 -1.12 -1.44
N LEU A 15 5.85 0.17 -1.08
CA LEU A 15 6.49 1.19 -1.93
C LEU A 15 7.97 0.87 -2.19
N SER A 16 8.67 0.29 -1.21
CA SER A 16 10.09 -0.05 -1.34
C SER A 16 10.40 -1.05 -2.47
N LEU A 17 9.42 -1.86 -2.90
CA LEU A 17 9.53 -2.76 -4.05
C LEU A 17 9.76 -2.01 -5.38
N GLY A 18 9.24 -0.79 -5.49
CA GLY A 18 9.40 0.05 -6.69
C GLY A 18 10.62 0.97 -6.64
N THR A 19 11.47 0.85 -5.62
CA THR A 19 12.60 1.76 -5.38
C THR A 19 13.92 1.01 -5.35
N CYS A 20 15.03 1.73 -5.55
CA CYS A 20 16.37 1.13 -5.62
C CYS A 20 17.37 1.94 -4.77
N HIS A 21 18.50 1.29 -4.43
CA HIS A 21 19.64 1.91 -3.75
C HIS A 21 19.24 2.71 -2.51
N SER A 22 19.67 3.97 -2.40
CA SER A 22 19.47 4.82 -1.24
C SER A 22 18.00 5.04 -0.90
N THR A 23 17.11 5.13 -1.88
CA THR A 23 15.67 5.30 -1.62
C THR A 23 15.09 4.07 -0.93
N GLN A 24 15.43 2.86 -1.39
CA GLN A 24 14.98 1.63 -0.75
C GLN A 24 15.54 1.51 0.67
N THR A 25 16.84 1.78 0.84
CA THR A 25 17.50 1.73 2.15
C THR A 25 16.90 2.72 3.14
N GLN A 26 16.60 3.96 2.72
CA GLN A 26 15.99 4.97 3.58
C GLN A 26 14.59 4.54 4.05
N ILE A 27 13.76 4.00 3.15
CA ILE A 27 12.43 3.51 3.51
C ILE A 27 12.55 2.39 4.54
N ILE A 28 13.34 1.35 4.25
CA ILE A 28 13.44 0.18 5.12
C ILE A 28 14.06 0.51 6.48
N ASN A 29 15.13 1.32 6.52
CA ASN A 29 15.75 1.74 7.79
C ASN A 29 14.81 2.62 8.62
N SER A 30 13.97 3.47 7.99
CA SER A 30 13.00 4.30 8.72
C SER A 30 11.91 3.47 9.42
N LEU A 31 11.67 2.25 8.95
CA LEU A 31 10.77 1.27 9.56
C LEU A 31 11.42 0.47 10.69
N GLY A 32 12.70 0.74 10.99
CA GLY A 32 13.46 0.08 12.05
C GLY A 32 14.15 -1.22 11.65
N PHE A 33 14.15 -1.58 10.36
CA PHE A 33 14.87 -2.76 9.87
C PHE A 33 16.32 -2.42 9.51
N ASN A 34 17.23 -3.32 9.82
CA ASN A 34 18.61 -3.24 9.38
C ASN A 34 18.84 -4.21 8.21
N LEU A 35 19.18 -3.68 7.04
CA LEU A 35 19.41 -4.47 5.84
C LEU A 35 20.66 -5.37 5.92
N THR A 36 21.56 -5.17 6.87
CA THR A 36 22.65 -6.13 7.13
C THR A 36 22.15 -7.40 7.82
N ASP A 37 21.05 -7.30 8.57
CA ASP A 37 20.55 -8.35 9.45
C ASP A 37 19.33 -9.05 8.84
N THR A 38 18.51 -8.33 8.08
CA THR A 38 17.29 -8.87 7.48
C THR A 38 17.18 -8.42 6.01
N PRO A 39 17.26 -9.35 5.05
CA PRO A 39 17.07 -9.04 3.63
C PRO A 39 15.68 -8.47 3.33
N VAL A 40 15.59 -7.59 2.33
CA VAL A 40 14.31 -7.01 1.89
C VAL A 40 13.27 -8.08 1.61
N ALA A 41 13.65 -9.18 0.95
CA ALA A 41 12.73 -10.27 0.62
C ALA A 41 12.02 -10.88 1.86
N GLU A 42 12.74 -11.04 2.97
CA GLU A 42 12.17 -11.56 4.22
C GLU A 42 11.21 -10.55 4.85
N ILE A 43 11.55 -9.26 4.80
CA ILE A 43 10.69 -8.17 5.26
C ILE A 43 9.37 -8.18 4.47
N GLN A 44 9.45 -8.25 3.13
CA GLN A 44 8.29 -8.31 2.24
C GLN A 44 7.42 -9.53 2.54
N GLN A 45 8.02 -10.70 2.73
CA GLN A 45 7.31 -11.93 3.08
C GLN A 45 6.61 -11.84 4.43
N GLY A 46 7.27 -11.25 5.44
CA GLY A 46 6.68 -11.00 6.76
C GLY A 46 5.46 -10.09 6.69
N PHE A 47 5.54 -8.99 5.94
CA PHE A 47 4.41 -8.08 5.74
C PHE A 47 3.27 -8.72 4.96
N ARG A 48 3.57 -9.52 3.93
CA ARG A 48 2.54 -10.31 3.23
C ARG A 48 1.78 -11.20 4.20
N HIS A 49 2.50 -11.97 5.02
CA HIS A 49 1.87 -12.87 5.99
C HIS A 49 1.02 -12.10 7.01
N LEU A 50 1.51 -10.95 7.48
CA LEU A 50 0.78 -10.09 8.40
C LEU A 50 -0.52 -9.56 7.77
N ILE A 51 -0.47 -9.00 6.56
CA ILE A 51 -1.66 -8.46 5.87
C ILE A 51 -2.70 -9.54 5.63
N CYS A 52 -2.30 -10.72 5.12
CA CYS A 52 -3.23 -11.84 4.96
C CYS A 52 -3.88 -12.24 6.30
N SER A 53 -3.11 -12.24 7.40
CA SER A 53 -3.61 -12.60 8.74
C SER A 53 -4.55 -11.55 9.35
N LEU A 54 -4.39 -10.28 8.98
CA LEU A 54 -5.25 -9.18 9.41
C LEU A 54 -6.57 -9.17 8.64
N ASN A 55 -6.53 -9.47 7.34
CA ASN A 55 -7.72 -9.53 6.49
C ASN A 55 -8.47 -10.86 6.58
N PHE A 56 -7.88 -11.88 7.23
CA PHE A 56 -8.57 -13.16 7.43
C PHE A 56 -9.84 -12.98 8.28
N PRO A 57 -11.01 -13.44 7.82
CA PRO A 57 -12.27 -13.27 8.54
C PRO A 57 -12.25 -13.92 9.93
N LYS A 58 -12.60 -13.14 10.97
CA LYS A 58 -12.69 -13.60 12.36
C LYS A 58 -14.10 -13.37 12.87
N LYS A 59 -14.64 -14.31 13.65
CA LYS A 59 -16.01 -14.23 14.19
C LYS A 59 -16.22 -13.03 15.12
N GLU A 60 -15.16 -12.63 15.84
CA GLU A 60 -15.24 -11.66 16.94
C GLU A 60 -14.67 -10.28 16.56
N LEU A 61 -14.07 -10.14 15.37
CA LEU A 61 -13.40 -8.91 14.95
C LEU A 61 -13.55 -8.70 13.43
N GLU A 62 -14.22 -7.62 13.05
CA GLU A 62 -14.15 -7.09 11.68
C GLU A 62 -12.96 -6.14 11.57
N LEU A 63 -11.92 -6.58 10.87
CA LEU A 63 -10.76 -5.77 10.53
C LEU A 63 -10.52 -5.88 9.02
N GLN A 64 -10.28 -4.74 8.39
CA GLN A 64 -9.92 -4.67 6.98
C GLN A 64 -8.77 -3.68 6.82
N VAL A 65 -7.67 -4.16 6.24
CA VAL A 65 -6.49 -3.36 5.89
C VAL A 65 -6.31 -3.47 4.38
N GLY A 66 -6.18 -2.34 3.71
CA GLY A 66 -6.01 -2.31 2.27
C GLY A 66 -5.19 -1.10 1.85
N ASN A 67 -4.41 -1.29 0.79
CA ASN A 67 -3.68 -0.22 0.12
C ASN A 67 -4.20 -0.09 -1.31
N THR A 68 -4.11 1.10 -1.87
CA THR A 68 -4.45 1.35 -3.27
C THR A 68 -3.43 2.32 -3.85
N LEU A 69 -2.95 2.02 -5.06
CA LEU A 69 -2.03 2.88 -5.80
C LEU A 69 -2.76 3.56 -6.94
N PHE A 70 -2.70 4.90 -6.97
CA PHE A 70 -3.16 5.70 -8.10
C PHE A 70 -1.93 6.23 -8.83
N ILE A 71 -1.75 5.79 -10.08
CA ILE A 71 -0.57 6.07 -10.91
C ILE A 71 -1.01 6.95 -12.08
N GLY A 72 -0.25 8.01 -12.38
CA GLY A 72 -0.56 8.91 -13.49
C GLY A 72 -0.63 8.17 -14.82
N LYS A 73 -1.66 8.43 -15.64
CA LYS A 73 -1.89 7.77 -16.94
C LYS A 73 -0.70 7.80 -17.90
N GLN A 74 0.14 8.81 -17.81
CA GLN A 74 1.35 8.98 -18.62
C GLN A 74 2.52 8.09 -18.16
N MET A 75 2.46 7.53 -16.95
CA MET A 75 3.52 6.70 -16.39
C MET A 75 3.39 5.25 -16.84
N LYS A 76 4.53 4.61 -17.05
CA LYS A 76 4.63 3.19 -17.44
C LYS A 76 5.38 2.43 -16.33
N PRO A 77 4.68 2.02 -15.26
CA PRO A 77 5.31 1.23 -14.20
C PRO A 77 5.82 -0.10 -14.76
N LEU A 78 6.88 -0.63 -14.15
CA LEU A 78 7.39 -1.95 -14.48
C LEU A 78 6.32 -3.01 -14.18
N ALA A 79 6.14 -3.97 -15.10
CA ALA A 79 5.18 -5.05 -14.92
C ALA A 79 5.45 -5.82 -13.62
N GLN A 80 6.72 -6.11 -13.33
CA GLN A 80 7.13 -6.77 -12.09
C GLN A 80 6.64 -6.04 -10.84
N PHE A 81 6.76 -4.71 -10.80
CA PHE A 81 6.28 -3.93 -9.66
C PHE A 81 4.76 -4.06 -9.48
N LEU A 82 4.00 -4.01 -10.60
CA LEU A 82 2.55 -4.19 -10.54
C LEU A 82 2.15 -5.58 -10.07
N ASP A 83 2.90 -6.60 -10.48
CA ASP A 83 2.66 -7.99 -10.07
C ASP A 83 3.01 -8.21 -8.60
N ASP A 84 4.10 -7.62 -8.13
CA ASP A 84 4.54 -7.71 -6.73
C ASP A 84 3.54 -7.05 -5.78
N VAL A 85 3.09 -5.82 -6.06
CA VAL A 85 2.13 -5.13 -5.17
C VAL A 85 0.76 -5.81 -5.14
N LYS A 86 0.33 -6.42 -6.26
CA LYS A 86 -0.93 -7.19 -6.30
C LYS A 86 -0.80 -8.52 -5.54
N SER A 87 0.29 -9.25 -5.73
CA SER A 87 0.45 -10.61 -5.20
C SER A 87 0.90 -10.66 -3.73
N LEU A 88 1.68 -9.66 -3.29
CA LEU A 88 2.22 -9.59 -1.94
C LEU A 88 1.35 -8.76 -1.00
N TYR A 89 0.61 -7.77 -1.51
CA TYR A 89 -0.13 -6.81 -0.70
C TYR A 89 -1.62 -6.71 -1.03
N GLU A 90 -2.11 -7.49 -2.00
CA GLU A 90 -3.51 -7.42 -2.48
C GLU A 90 -3.90 -5.99 -2.93
N THR A 91 -2.91 -5.22 -3.40
CA THR A 91 -3.09 -3.81 -3.74
C THR A 91 -3.72 -3.64 -5.11
N GLU A 92 -4.80 -2.87 -5.16
CA GLU A 92 -5.37 -2.39 -6.41
C GLU A 92 -4.55 -1.24 -6.98
N VAL A 93 -4.38 -1.22 -8.31
CA VAL A 93 -3.63 -0.19 -9.02
C VAL A 93 -4.52 0.45 -10.08
N PHE A 94 -4.68 1.77 -9.99
CA PHE A 94 -5.47 2.57 -10.90
C PHE A 94 -4.60 3.48 -11.75
N SER A 95 -5.00 3.68 -13.00
CA SER A 95 -4.38 4.63 -13.91
C SER A 95 -5.22 5.91 -13.96
N THR A 96 -4.77 6.92 -13.22
CA THR A 96 -5.53 8.14 -12.94
C THR A 96 -5.02 9.34 -13.74
N ASP A 97 -5.96 10.12 -14.26
CA ASP A 97 -5.64 11.38 -14.93
C ASP A 97 -5.50 12.50 -13.91
N PHE A 98 -4.27 12.75 -13.47
CA PHE A 98 -4.00 13.83 -12.51
C PHE A 98 -4.02 15.23 -13.13
N SER A 99 -4.19 15.39 -14.46
CA SER A 99 -4.37 16.71 -15.07
C SER A 99 -5.75 17.31 -14.76
N ASN A 100 -6.76 16.45 -14.55
CA ASN A 100 -8.06 16.84 -14.04
C ASN A 100 -8.15 16.56 -12.54
N VAL A 101 -7.66 17.51 -11.75
CA VAL A 101 -7.57 17.39 -10.29
C VAL A 101 -8.90 17.03 -9.63
N SER A 102 -10.00 17.67 -10.03
CA SER A 102 -11.32 17.41 -9.44
C SER A 102 -11.82 15.99 -9.73
N ALA A 103 -11.60 15.50 -10.95
CA ALA A 103 -11.96 14.13 -11.31
C ALA A 103 -11.09 13.09 -10.57
N ALA A 104 -9.78 13.31 -10.48
CA ALA A 104 -8.86 12.44 -9.75
C ALA A 104 -9.19 12.37 -8.25
N GLN A 105 -9.46 13.52 -7.62
CA GLN A 105 -9.87 13.60 -6.22
C GLN A 105 -11.18 12.82 -6.00
N LYS A 106 -12.17 12.99 -6.90
CA LYS A 106 -13.42 12.24 -6.85
C LYS A 106 -13.20 10.74 -7.00
N GLU A 107 -12.33 10.30 -7.91
CA GLU A 107 -11.99 8.89 -8.10
C GLU A 107 -11.40 8.28 -6.82
N ILE A 108 -10.41 8.94 -6.22
CA ILE A 108 -9.75 8.48 -4.99
C ILE A 108 -10.75 8.42 -3.83
N ASN A 109 -11.52 9.48 -3.61
CA ASN A 109 -12.50 9.52 -2.52
C ASN A 109 -13.60 8.48 -2.68
N SER A 110 -14.13 8.31 -3.89
CA SER A 110 -15.18 7.32 -4.17
C SER A 110 -14.67 5.88 -3.95
N HIS A 111 -13.40 5.63 -4.30
CA HIS A 111 -12.78 4.34 -4.07
C HIS A 111 -12.66 4.01 -2.58
N VAL A 112 -12.13 4.95 -1.79
CA VAL A 112 -11.98 4.78 -0.33
C VAL A 112 -13.33 4.66 0.36
N GLU A 113 -14.31 5.46 -0.04
CA GLU A 113 -15.68 5.37 0.47
C GLU A 113 -16.27 3.98 0.21
N LYS A 114 -16.13 3.46 -1.02
CA LYS A 114 -16.59 2.12 -1.37
C LYS A 114 -15.89 1.05 -0.53
N GLN A 115 -14.56 1.09 -0.43
CA GLN A 115 -13.78 0.08 0.29
C GLN A 115 -14.07 0.09 1.80
N THR A 116 -14.41 1.25 2.35
CA THR A 116 -14.75 1.40 3.77
C THR A 116 -16.25 1.27 4.04
N LYS A 117 -17.05 0.89 3.05
CA LYS A 117 -18.52 0.77 3.16
C LYS A 117 -19.19 2.06 3.65
N GLY A 118 -18.71 3.20 3.17
CA GLY A 118 -19.20 4.53 3.54
C GLY A 118 -18.65 5.10 4.84
N LYS A 119 -17.73 4.40 5.53
CA LYS A 119 -17.18 4.87 6.83
C LYS A 119 -16.18 6.03 6.67
N VAL A 120 -15.49 6.11 5.55
CA VAL A 120 -14.52 7.19 5.25
C VAL A 120 -14.96 7.91 3.98
N VAL A 121 -15.32 9.18 4.12
CA VAL A 121 -15.74 10.06 3.02
C VAL A 121 -14.83 11.29 2.98
N GLY A 122 -14.54 11.79 1.78
CA GLY A 122 -13.71 13.00 1.60
C GLY A 122 -12.31 12.84 2.20
N LEU A 123 -11.62 11.74 1.90
CA LEU A 123 -10.27 11.48 2.40
C LEU A 123 -9.28 12.57 1.98
N ILE A 124 -9.37 13.04 0.74
CA ILE A 124 -8.53 14.10 0.16
C ILE A 124 -9.34 15.19 -0.54
#